data_AF-A0A4P2PVU6-F1
#
_entry.id   AF-A0A4P2PVU6-F1
#
_cell.length_a   1.000
_cell.length_b   1.000
_cell.length_c   1.000
_cell.angle_alpha   90.00
_cell.angle_beta   90.00
_cell.angle_gamma   90.00
#
_symmetry.space_group_name_H-M   'P 1'
#
loop_
_entity.id
_entity.type
_entity.pdbx_description
1 polymer ?
#
loop_
_entity_poly.entity_id
_entity_poly.type
_entity_poly.pdbx_seq_one_letter_code
_entity_poly.pdbx_strand_id
1 'polypeptide(L)'
;MIGGDTLPTTSALRAKVQGGRLVLDEPTSFAEGTVLELVVADDDPLDEAERARLDEALETSLASAREGTIDADDLLAEIAHLEPARG
;
A
#
# COMPACT_ATOMS: atom_id res chain seq x y z
N MET A 1 -19.23 -6.68 5.20
CA MET A 1 -18.37 -5.77 5.99
C MET A 1 -16.93 -6.21 5.77
N ILE A 2 -16.29 -5.79 4.68
CA ILE A 2 -14.86 -5.96 4.47
C ILE A 2 -14.29 -4.58 4.79
N GLY A 3 -13.61 -4.45 5.93
CA GLY A 3 -12.87 -3.24 6.26
C GLY A 3 -11.69 -3.15 5.32
N GLY A 4 -11.84 -2.36 4.26
CA GLY A 4 -10.71 -1.93 3.46
C GLY A 4 -9.82 -1.12 4.38
N ASP A 5 -8.68 -1.70 4.76
CA ASP A 5 -7.58 -0.93 5.34
C ASP A 5 -7.31 0.20 4.37
N THR A 6 -7.79 1.37 4.78
CA THR A 6 -7.56 2.61 4.06
C THR A 6 -6.08 2.84 4.29
N LEU A 7 -5.25 2.51 3.29
CA LEU A 7 -3.88 3.02 3.24
C LEU A 7 -4.01 4.49 3.61
N PRO A 8 -3.36 4.97 4.68
CA PRO A 8 -3.51 6.35 5.09
C PRO A 8 -3.16 7.18 3.87
N THR A 9 -4.15 7.92 3.35
CA THR A 9 -3.97 8.91 2.30
C THR A 9 -3.14 10.02 2.93
N THR A 10 -1.86 9.73 3.13
CA THR A 10 -0.90 10.63 3.70
C THR A 10 -0.81 11.74 2.68
N SER A 11 -1.36 12.91 2.99
CA SER A 11 -1.35 14.04 2.07
C SER A 11 0.10 14.47 1.91
N ALA A 12 0.78 13.88 0.93
CA ALA A 12 2.17 14.18 0.64
C ALA A 12 2.23 15.61 0.12
N LEU A 13 2.93 16.48 0.84
CA LEU A 13 3.16 17.86 0.43
C LEU A 13 4.17 17.88 -0.71
N ARG A 14 3.83 18.52 -1.83
CA ARG A 14 4.70 18.51 -3.02
C ARG A 14 5.60 19.74 -3.06
N ALA A 15 6.87 19.55 -2.69
CA ALA A 15 7.88 20.59 -2.83
C ALA A 15 8.63 20.48 -4.18
N LYS A 16 9.09 21.62 -4.70
CA LYS A 16 10.01 21.71 -5.85
C LYS A 16 11.37 22.23 -5.41
N VAL A 17 12.45 21.75 -6.03
CA VAL A 17 13.80 22.30 -5.79
C VAL A 17 14.01 23.51 -6.69
N GLN A 18 14.30 24.68 -6.09
CA GLN A 18 14.68 25.89 -6.80
C GLN A 18 15.89 26.53 -6.11
N GLY A 19 16.97 26.77 -6.87
CA GLY A 19 18.21 27.34 -6.32
C GLY A 19 18.82 26.53 -5.17
N GLY A 20 18.64 25.19 -5.19
CA GLY A 20 19.12 24.29 -4.13
C GLY A 20 18.28 24.28 -2.85
N ARG A 21 17.06 24.85 -2.87
CA ARG A 21 16.13 24.86 -1.73
C ARG A 21 14.82 24.19 -2.10
N LEU A 22 14.22 23.46 -1.16
CA LEU A 22 12.86 22.95 -1.28
C LEU A 22 11.87 24.12 -1.10
N VAL A 23 11.00 24.30 -2.08
CA VAL A 23 9.94 25.32 -2.09
C VAL A 23 8.60 24.61 -2.17
N LEU A 24 7.75 24.84 -1.17
CA LEU A 24 6.36 24.41 -1.16
C LEU A 24 5.50 25.63 -1.53
N ASP A 25 4.82 25.56 -2.67
CA ASP A 25 3.95 26.62 -3.19
C ASP A 25 2.46 26.24 -3.05
N GLU A 26 2.14 25.57 -1.93
CA GLU A 26 0.79 25.11 -1.61
C GLU A 26 0.31 25.77 -0.30
N PRO A 27 -0.95 26.22 -0.22
CA PRO A 27 -1.49 26.80 1.00
C PRO A 27 -1.55 25.74 2.10
N THR A 28 -1.09 26.12 3.29
CA THR A 28 -1.09 25.24 4.47
C THR A 28 -1.95 25.82 5.60
N SER A 29 -2.53 24.92 6.40
CA SER A 29 -3.25 25.23 7.64
C SER A 29 -2.37 25.14 8.88
N PHE A 30 -1.06 24.87 8.74
CA PHE A 30 -0.15 24.84 9.88
C PHE A 30 -0.02 26.21 10.54
N ALA A 31 0.13 26.22 11.87
CA ALA A 31 0.35 27.43 12.63
C ALA A 31 1.71 28.06 12.25
N GLU A 32 1.79 29.38 12.36
CA GLU A 32 3.04 30.09 12.10
C GLU A 32 4.16 29.60 13.05
N GLY A 33 5.35 29.37 12.51
CA GLY A 33 6.49 28.84 13.26
C GLY A 33 6.50 27.31 13.43
N THR A 34 5.55 26.59 12.83
CA THR A 34 5.57 25.12 12.81
C THR A 34 6.82 24.62 12.07
N VAL A 35 7.64 23.83 12.75
CA VAL A 35 8.79 23.13 12.16
C VAL A 35 8.33 21.75 11.71
N LEU A 36 8.57 21.44 10.44
CA LEU A 36 8.26 20.13 9.86
C LEU A 36 9.56 19.40 9.56
N GLU A 37 9.67 18.15 10.00
CA GLU A 37 10.74 17.25 9.57
C GLU A 37 10.30 16.56 8.28
N LEU A 38 11.07 16.77 7.21
CA LEU A 38 10.82 16.15 5.91
C LEU A 38 11.74 14.95 5.77
N VAL A 39 11.13 13.78 5.59
CA VAL A 39 11.84 12.54 5.22
C VAL A 39 11.59 12.32 3.73
N VAL A 40 12.65 11.98 2.99
CA VAL A 40 12.48 11.49 1.61
C VAL A 40 11.77 10.15 1.72
N ALA A 41 10.54 10.10 1.24
CA ALA A 41 9.88 8.82 1.04
C ALA A 41 10.71 8.05 0.00
N ASP A 42 11.24 6.89 0.38
CA ASP A 42 11.66 5.92 -0.63
C ASP A 42 10.36 5.47 -1.32
N ASP A 43 10.23 5.82 -2.60
CA ASP A 43 8.96 5.77 -3.35
C ASP A 43 8.51 4.32 -3.60
N ASP A 44 9.33 3.35 -3.20
CA ASP A 44 9.10 1.94 -3.43
C ASP A 44 9.78 1.07 -2.37
N PRO A 45 9.03 0.46 -1.45
CA PRO A 45 9.60 -0.49 -0.50
C PRO A 45 10.01 -1.80 -1.17
N LEU A 46 9.64 -2.01 -2.44
CA LEU A 46 9.97 -3.20 -3.21
C LEU A 46 11.10 -2.86 -4.18
N ASP A 47 12.12 -3.72 -4.25
CA ASP A 47 13.04 -3.65 -5.36
C ASP A 47 12.37 -4.13 -6.67
N GLU A 48 13.02 -3.90 -7.81
CA GLU A 48 12.49 -4.30 -9.13
C GLU A 48 12.19 -5.80 -9.21
N ALA A 49 12.96 -6.64 -8.51
CA ALA A 49 12.76 -8.08 -8.51
C ALA A 49 11.57 -8.47 -7.62
N GLU A 50 11.38 -7.81 -6.48
CA GLU A 50 10.23 -7.98 -5.60
C GLU A 50 8.94 -7.51 -6.28
N ARG A 51 8.98 -6.40 -7.02
CA ARG A 51 7.86 -5.95 -7.86
C ARG A 51 7.50 -6.97 -8.93
N ALA A 52 8.49 -7.48 -9.67
CA ALA A 52 8.24 -8.48 -10.71
C ALA A 52 7.60 -9.77 -10.14
N ARG A 53 8.04 -10.20 -8.95
CA ARG A 53 7.43 -11.36 -8.26
C ARG A 53 6.00 -11.08 -7.81
N LEU A 54 5.74 -9.87 -7.31
CA LEU A 54 4.39 -9.48 -6.91
C LEU A 54 3.45 -9.47 -8.12
N ASP A 55 3.88 -8.90 -9.24
CA ASP A 55 3.08 -8.84 -10.47
C ASP A 55 2.77 -10.25 -11.00
N GLU A 56 3.75 -11.15 -11.02
CA GLU A 56 3.54 -12.56 -11.42
C GLU A 56 2.52 -13.27 -10.51
N ALA A 57 2.60 -13.06 -9.19
CA ALA A 57 1.66 -13.63 -8.23
C ALA A 57 0.23 -13.08 -8.41
N LEU A 58 0.10 -11.78 -8.70
CA LEU A 58 -1.19 -11.14 -8.97
C LEU A 58 -1.81 -11.63 -10.28
N GLU A 59 -1.03 -11.74 -11.35
CA GLU A 59 -1.48 -12.29 -12.63
C GLU A 59 -1.96 -13.74 -12.49
N THR A 60 -1.20 -14.56 -11.75
CA THR A 60 -1.55 -15.96 -11.47
C THR A 60 -2.85 -16.07 -10.67
N SER A 61 -3.01 -15.23 -9.65
CA SER A 61 -4.21 -15.19 -8.82
C SER A 61 -5.42 -14.73 -9.64
N LEU A 62 -5.25 -13.74 -10.51
CA LEU A 62 -6.30 -13.22 -11.38
C LEU A 62 -6.73 -14.25 -12.44
N ALA A 63 -5.79 -15.01 -13.00
CA ALA A 63 -6.10 -16.10 -13.90
C ALA A 63 -6.93 -17.19 -13.19
N SER A 64 -6.51 -17.59 -11.98
CA SER A 64 -7.20 -18.58 -11.15
C SER A 64 -8.61 -18.12 -10.76
N ALA A 65 -8.78 -16.84 -10.41
CA ALA A 65 -10.09 -16.26 -10.10
C ALA A 65 -11.03 -16.22 -11.31
N ARG A 66 -10.49 -15.99 -12.52
CA ARG A 66 -11.27 -15.97 -13.77
C ARG A 66 -11.71 -17.37 -14.23
N GLU A 67 -10.89 -18.38 -13.99
CA GLU A 67 -11.24 -19.78 -14.26
C GLU A 67 -12.23 -20.34 -13.23
N GLY A 68 -12.43 -19.67 -12.08
CA GLY A 68 -13.32 -20.13 -11.02
C GLY A 68 -12.82 -21.43 -10.39
N THR A 69 -11.50 -21.55 -10.22
CA THR A 69 -10.83 -22.82 -9.92
C THR A 69 -11.17 -23.38 -8.53
N ILE A 70 -11.62 -22.55 -7.59
CA ILE A 70 -12.02 -22.97 -6.23
C ILE A 70 -13.20 -22.10 -5.76
N ASP A 71 -14.23 -22.73 -5.18
CA ASP A 71 -15.33 -22.01 -4.53
C ASP A 71 -14.83 -21.33 -3.24
N ALA A 72 -15.23 -20.07 -3.03
CA ALA A 72 -14.76 -19.29 -1.90
C ALA A 72 -15.18 -19.89 -0.55
N ASP A 73 -16.35 -20.54 -0.47
CA ASP A 73 -16.83 -21.16 0.76
C ASP A 73 -16.05 -22.45 1.07
N ASP A 74 -15.66 -23.21 0.05
CA ASP A 74 -14.81 -24.40 0.19
C ASP A 74 -13.41 -24.03 0.69
N LEU A 75 -12.82 -22.97 0.11
CA LEU A 75 -11.51 -22.46 0.56
C LEU A 75 -11.57 -21.94 2.00
N LEU A 76 -12.61 -21.20 2.36
CA LEU A 76 -12.80 -20.69 3.72
C LEU A 76 -13.03 -21.82 4.73
N ALA A 77 -13.74 -22.88 4.34
CA ALA A 77 -13.92 -24.07 5.17
C ALA A 77 -12.58 -24.80 5.40
N GLU A 78 -11.73 -24.90 4.37
CA GLU A 78 -10.41 -25.53 4.48
C GLU A 78 -9.47 -24.70 5.37
N ILE A 79 -9.44 -23.37 5.21
CA ILE A 79 -8.66 -22.47 6.08
C ILE A 79 -9.14 -22.55 7.54
N ALA A 80 -10.46 -22.56 7.77
CA ALA A 80 -11.02 -22.74 9.10
C ALA A 80 -10.69 -24.10 9.72
N HIS A 81 -10.50 -25.13 8.89
CA HIS A 81 -10.06 -26.45 9.34
C HIS A 81 -8.56 -26.52 9.65
N LEU A 82 -7.74 -25.67 9.00
CA LEU A 82 -6.30 -25.55 9.22
C LEU A 82 -5.91 -24.69 10.44
N GLU A 83 -6.81 -23.81 10.91
CA GLU A 83 -6.62 -23.03 12.15
C GLU A 83 -7.42 -23.59 13.36
N PRO A 84 -7.26 -24.85 13.82
CA PRO A 84 -7.83 -25.31 15.08
C PRO A 84 -6.86 -25.05 16.24
N ALA A 85 -6.19 -23.90 16.32
CA ALA A 85 -5.47 -23.46 17.53
C ALA A 85 -4.84 -22.07 17.34
N ARG A 86 -5.62 -21.01 17.52
CA ARG A 86 -5.09 -19.80 18.14
C ARG A 86 -6.02 -19.37 19.27
N GLY A 87 -5.86 -20.07 20.39
CA GLY A 87 -6.28 -19.58 21.71
C GLY A 87 -5.29 -18.55 22.21
#